data_AF-A0A0A2F7A5-F1
#
_entry.id   AF-A0A0A2F7A5-F1
#
_cell.length_a   1.000
_cell.length_b   1.000
_cell.length_c   1.000
_cell.angle_alpha   90.00
_cell.angle_beta   90.00
_cell.angle_gamma   90.00
#
_symmetry.space_group_name_H-M   'P 1'
#
loop_
_entity.id
_entity.type
_entity.pdbx_description
1 polymer ?
#
loop_
_entity_poly.entity_id
_entity_poly.type
_entity_poly.pdbx_seq_one_letter_code
_entity_poly.pdbx_strand_id
1 'polypeptide(L)'
;MTLIEKYHSGERETLFDPVPYPVYLMQLKALQLKAGITIPLSAHVGRHTFATLVTLENGVPIETVSRMLGHGSLQTTERYAQVTPKKLFDEFGRFLSFTEDLRLTL
;
A
#
# COMPACT_ATOMS: atom_id res chain seq x y z
N MET A 1 -20.62 -11.64 -1.44
CA MET A 1 -20.13 -12.07 -0.13
C MET A 1 -18.71 -11.58 0.03
N THR A 2 -18.46 -10.67 0.97
CA THR A 2 -17.11 -10.15 1.24
C THR A 2 -16.32 -11.18 2.03
N LEU A 3 -14.98 -11.15 1.93
CA LEU A 3 -14.12 -12.12 2.62
C LEU A 3 -14.30 -12.05 4.15
N ILE A 4 -14.60 -10.85 4.67
CA ILE A 4 -14.80 -10.61 6.11
C ILE A 4 -16.07 -11.30 6.61
N GLU A 5 -17.19 -11.17 5.89
CA GLU A 5 -18.45 -11.83 6.23
C GLU A 5 -18.30 -13.35 6.33
N LYS A 6 -17.46 -13.94 5.47
CA LYS A 6 -17.21 -15.39 5.46
C LYS A 6 -16.55 -15.91 6.73
N TYR A 7 -15.68 -15.11 7.36
CA TYR A 7 -14.90 -15.55 8.53
C TYR A 7 -15.44 -15.03 9.86
N HIS A 8 -16.45 -14.14 9.82
CA HIS A 8 -17.14 -13.68 11.00
C HIS A 8 -17.89 -14.83 11.69
N SER A 9 -17.82 -14.90 13.01
CA SER A 9 -18.51 -15.89 13.83
C SER A 9 -19.07 -15.22 15.08
N GLY A 10 -20.31 -15.53 15.45
CA GLY A 10 -20.93 -15.02 16.67
C GLY A 10 -20.39 -15.66 17.96
N GLU A 11 -19.58 -16.72 17.84
CA GLU A 11 -19.03 -17.47 18.98
C GLU A 11 -17.69 -16.92 19.47
N ARG A 12 -17.06 -16.01 18.72
CA ARG A 12 -15.76 -15.44 19.04
C ARG A 12 -15.70 -13.94 18.74
N GLU A 13 -14.93 -13.21 19.54
CA GLU A 13 -14.73 -11.78 19.36
C GLU A 13 -13.78 -11.48 18.18
N THR A 14 -12.81 -12.36 17.91
CA THR A 14 -11.82 -12.17 16.84
C THR A 14 -12.34 -12.65 15.49
N LEU A 15 -11.93 -11.96 14.41
CA LEU A 15 -12.31 -12.37 13.06
C LEU A 15 -11.73 -13.74 12.66
N PHE A 16 -10.53 -14.05 13.13
CA PHE A 16 -9.84 -15.32 12.88
C PHE A 16 -9.47 -15.98 14.21
N ASP A 17 -9.26 -17.29 14.19
CA ASP A 17 -8.66 -17.99 15.31
C ASP A 17 -7.23 -17.48 15.54
N PRO A 18 -6.80 -17.33 16.81
CA PRO A 18 -5.44 -16.89 17.11
C PRO A 18 -4.40 -17.86 16.51
N VAL A 19 -3.51 -17.32 15.68
CA VAL A 19 -2.39 -18.07 15.10
C VAL A 19 -1.10 -17.65 15.80
N PRO A 20 -0.31 -18.59 16.36
CA PRO A 20 1.00 -18.26 16.90
C PRO A 20 1.90 -17.60 15.85
N TYR A 21 2.63 -16.56 16.22
CA TYR A 21 3.46 -15.79 15.29
C TYR A 21 4.45 -16.64 14.45
N PRO A 22 5.12 -17.68 15.00
CA PRO A 22 5.98 -18.55 14.19
C PRO A 22 5.21 -19.32 13.10
N VAL A 23 3.98 -19.76 13.40
CA VAL A 23 3.11 -20.46 12.45
C VAL A 23 2.67 -19.50 11.36
N TYR A 24 2.32 -18.26 11.71
CA TYR A 24 2.01 -17.20 10.75
C TYR A 24 3.18 -16.96 9.76
N LEU A 25 4.41 -16.84 10.26
CA LEU A 25 5.59 -16.68 9.40
C LEU A 25 5.82 -17.89 8.49
N MET A 26 5.61 -19.11 8.99
CA MET A 26 5.71 -20.34 8.19
C MET A 26 4.67 -20.36 7.06
N GLN A 27 3.44 -19.95 7.35
CA GLN A 27 2.36 -19.84 6.34
C GLN A 27 2.71 -18.80 5.27
N LEU A 28 3.24 -17.63 5.65
CA LEU A 28 3.69 -16.63 4.69
C LEU A 28 4.82 -17.16 3.80
N LYS A 29 5.77 -17.90 4.35
CA LYS A 29 6.86 -18.52 3.57
C LYS A 29 6.32 -19.58 2.61
N ALA A 30 5.34 -20.38 3.02
CA ALA A 30 4.69 -21.35 2.13
C ALA A 30 3.97 -20.65 0.96
N LEU A 31 3.25 -19.54 1.24
CA LEU A 31 2.62 -18.72 0.21
C LEU A 31 3.64 -18.09 -0.74
N GLN A 32 4.76 -17.58 -0.21
CA GLN A 32 5.86 -17.03 -0.99
C GLN A 32 6.38 -18.03 -2.01
N LEU A 33 6.71 -19.25 -1.56
CA LEU A 33 7.22 -20.32 -2.42
C LEU A 33 6.19 -20.73 -3.47
N LYS A 34 4.92 -20.88 -3.06
CA LYS A 34 3.82 -21.25 -3.95
C LYS A 34 3.55 -20.19 -5.03
N ALA A 35 3.72 -18.92 -4.70
CA ALA A 35 3.54 -17.80 -5.62
C ALA A 35 4.78 -17.51 -6.48
N GLY A 36 5.91 -18.19 -6.25
CA GLY A 36 7.16 -17.94 -6.98
C GLY A 36 7.80 -16.58 -6.65
N ILE A 37 7.50 -16.01 -5.47
CA ILE A 37 8.00 -14.69 -5.06
C ILE A 37 9.40 -14.85 -4.47
N THR A 38 10.37 -14.14 -5.04
CA THR A 38 11.78 -14.22 -4.63
C THR A 38 12.08 -13.45 -3.34
N ILE A 39 11.32 -12.38 -3.08
CA ILE A 39 11.44 -11.58 -1.85
C ILE A 39 10.79 -12.28 -0.65
N PRO A 40 11.41 -12.25 0.55
CA PRO A 40 10.79 -12.78 1.76
C PRO A 40 9.45 -12.11 2.07
N LEU A 41 8.35 -12.88 2.15
CA LEU A 41 7.05 -12.32 2.54
C LEU A 41 6.98 -12.08 4.05
N SER A 42 6.51 -10.89 4.42
CA SER A 42 6.22 -10.50 5.80
C SER A 42 5.04 -9.52 5.82
N ALA A 43 4.45 -9.32 7.01
CA ALA A 43 3.44 -8.27 7.21
C ALA A 43 3.97 -6.89 6.79
N HIS A 44 5.25 -6.61 7.04
CA HIS A 44 5.89 -5.35 6.66
C HIS A 44 5.94 -5.16 5.14
N VAL A 45 6.31 -6.21 4.40
CA VAL A 45 6.32 -6.20 2.92
C VAL A 45 4.92 -5.98 2.36
N GLY A 46 3.91 -6.63 2.95
CA GLY A 46 2.50 -6.39 2.60
C GLY A 46 2.08 -4.93 2.83
N ARG A 47 2.39 -4.37 4.00
CA ARG A 47 2.11 -2.96 4.33
C ARG A 47 2.82 -1.99 3.36
N HIS A 48 4.08 -2.25 3.05
CA HIS A 48 4.84 -1.42 2.12
C HIS A 48 4.25 -1.47 0.71
N THR A 49 3.90 -2.66 0.23
CA THR A 49 3.30 -2.86 -1.10
C THR A 49 1.94 -2.16 -1.20
N PHE A 50 1.12 -2.23 -0.15
CA PHE A 50 -0.14 -1.49 -0.10
C PHE A 50 0.11 0.02 -0.17
N ALA A 51 0.99 0.56 0.66
CA ALA A 51 1.27 1.99 0.73
C ALA A 51 1.82 2.55 -0.60
N THR A 52 2.75 1.84 -1.23
CA THR A 52 3.39 2.28 -2.47
C THR A 52 2.55 1.96 -3.70
N LEU A 53 2.49 0.69 -4.07
CA LEU A 53 1.89 0.21 -5.32
C LEU A 53 0.37 0.35 -5.35
N VAL A 54 -0.34 0.00 -4.27
CA VAL A 54 -1.81 0.03 -4.28
C VAL A 54 -2.32 1.46 -4.13
N THR A 55 -1.70 2.28 -3.27
CA THR A 55 -2.20 3.63 -3.00
C THR A 55 -1.44 4.76 -3.68
N LEU A 56 -0.15 4.97 -3.37
CA LEU A 56 0.57 6.17 -3.84
C LEU A 56 0.76 6.19 -5.36
N GLU A 57 1.06 5.04 -5.98
CA GLU A 57 1.14 4.89 -7.43
C GLU A 57 -0.19 5.11 -8.15
N ASN A 58 -1.31 4.90 -7.46
CA ASN A 58 -2.65 5.16 -7.97
C ASN A 58 -3.17 6.56 -7.59
N GLY A 59 -2.28 7.47 -7.19
CA GLY A 59 -2.60 8.88 -6.98
C GLY A 59 -3.30 9.19 -5.65
N VAL A 60 -3.41 8.22 -4.73
CA VAL A 60 -3.98 8.49 -3.40
C VAL A 60 -3.09 9.51 -2.66
N PRO A 61 -3.67 10.59 -2.09
CA PRO A 61 -2.91 11.58 -1.33
C PRO A 61 -2.19 10.95 -0.13
N ILE A 62 -0.98 11.41 0.17
CA ILE A 62 -0.12 10.82 1.20
C ILE A 62 -0.75 10.91 2.60
N GLU A 63 -1.54 11.94 2.87
CA GLU A 63 -2.28 12.15 4.11
C GLU A 63 -3.38 11.11 4.26
N THR A 64 -4.02 10.74 3.15
CA THR A 64 -5.02 9.67 3.12
C THR A 64 -4.37 8.32 3.36
N VAL A 65 -3.24 8.04 2.69
CA VAL A 65 -2.46 6.82 2.94
C VAL A 65 -2.02 6.74 4.41
N SER A 66 -1.54 7.84 4.98
CA SER A 66 -1.12 7.91 6.39
C SER A 66 -2.26 7.58 7.35
N ARG A 67 -3.47 8.09 7.08
CA ARG A 67 -4.68 7.77 7.86
C ARG A 67 -5.10 6.30 7.70
N MET A 68 -5.06 5.76 6.48
CA MET A 68 -5.37 4.34 6.22
C MET A 68 -4.41 3.39 6.95
N LEU A 69 -3.15 3.78 7.10
CA LEU A 69 -2.13 3.00 7.80
C LEU A 69 -2.12 3.21 9.32
N GLY A 70 -2.89 4.19 9.84
CA GLY A 70 -2.95 4.52 11.26
C GLY A 70 -1.66 5.18 11.79
N HIS A 71 -0.91 5.89 10.95
CA HIS A 71 0.31 6.56 11.38
C HIS A 71 0.00 7.89 12.07
N GLY A 72 0.57 8.09 13.27
CA GLY A 72 0.42 9.34 14.04
C GLY A 72 1.24 10.54 13.51
N SER A 73 2.11 10.32 12.52
CA SER A 73 2.89 11.36 11.85
C SER A 73 3.08 11.02 10.38
N LEU A 74 3.07 12.04 9.52
CA LEU A 74 3.34 11.91 8.09
C LEU A 74 4.75 11.42 7.80
N GLN A 75 5.72 11.70 8.69
CA GLN A 75 7.12 11.32 8.52
C GLN A 75 7.31 9.81 8.32
N THR A 76 6.49 8.98 8.98
CA THR A 76 6.52 7.51 8.81
C THR A 76 6.01 7.09 7.43
N THR A 77 5.07 7.85 6.85
CA THR A 77 4.45 7.61 5.55
C THR A 77 5.31 8.16 4.41
N GLU A 78 6.07 9.23 4.62
CA GLU A 78 6.99 9.84 3.65
C GLU A 78 8.02 8.86 3.11
N ARG A 79 8.45 7.88 3.93
CA ARG A 79 9.35 6.80 3.49
C ARG A 79 8.82 6.06 2.25
N TYR A 80 7.49 5.94 2.10
CA TYR A 80 6.89 5.27 0.94
C TYR A 80 6.84 6.16 -0.30
N ALA A 81 6.74 7.49 -0.14
CA ALA A 81 6.66 8.42 -1.27
C ALA A 81 7.99 8.53 -2.04
N GLN A 82 9.12 8.43 -1.33
CA GLN A 82 10.47 8.49 -1.92
C GLN A 82 10.75 7.37 -2.95
N VAL A 83 9.95 6.30 -2.94
CA VAL A 83 10.15 5.11 -3.79
C VAL A 83 9.47 5.27 -5.16
N THR A 84 8.68 6.33 -5.38
CA THR A 84 7.76 6.44 -6.54
C THR A 84 8.17 7.51 -7.56
N PRO A 85 9.20 7.30 -8.40
CA PRO A 85 9.60 8.27 -9.43
C PRO A 85 8.50 8.49 -10.48
N LYS A 86 7.67 7.47 -10.74
CA LYS A 86 6.59 7.52 -11.74
C LYS A 86 5.61 8.68 -11.51
N LYS A 87 5.13 8.85 -10.29
CA LYS A 87 4.17 9.93 -9.95
C LYS A 87 4.75 11.31 -10.22
N LEU A 88 6.04 11.48 -9.92
CA LEU A 88 6.76 12.73 -10.15
C LEU A 88 6.82 13.06 -11.65
N PHE A 89 7.15 12.07 -12.49
CA PHE A 89 7.13 12.23 -13.95
C PHE A 89 5.72 12.49 -14.50
N ASP A 90 4.69 11.80 -14.00
CA ASP A 90 3.30 12.00 -14.43
C ASP A 90 2.79 13.42 -14.10
N GLU A 91 3.10 13.93 -12.90
CA GLU A 91 2.75 15.30 -12.50
C GLU A 91 3.51 16.36 -13.32
N PHE A 92 4.80 16.14 -13.59
CA PHE A 92 5.57 17.00 -14.47
C PHE A 92 5.03 17.02 -15.90
N GLY A 93 4.64 15.85 -16.44
CA GLY A 93 4.00 15.76 -17.75
C GLY A 93 2.70 16.58 -17.81
N ARG A 94 1.86 16.47 -16.77
CA ARG A 94 0.62 17.24 -16.66
C ARG A 94 0.85 18.75 -16.55
N PHE A 95 1.92 19.16 -15.84
CA PHE A 95 2.32 20.56 -15.76
C PHE A 95 2.77 21.08 -17.13
N LEU A 96 3.64 20.34 -17.83
CA LEU A 96 4.11 20.72 -19.16
C LEU A 96 2.97 20.87 -20.15
N SER A 97 2.02 19.92 -20.19
CA SER A 97 0.84 20.01 -21.06
C SER A 97 -0.05 21.22 -20.73
N PHE A 98 -0.18 21.58 -19.45
CA PHE A 98 -0.92 22.78 -19.05
C PHE A 98 -0.22 24.07 -19.52
N THR A 99 1.12 24.07 -19.55
CA THR A 99 1.91 25.25 -19.97
C THR A 99 2.09 25.37 -21.49
N GLU A 100 1.87 24.33 -22.28
CA GLU A 100 1.95 24.40 -23.75
C GLU A 100 0.95 25.39 -24.35
N ASP A 101 -0.24 25.51 -23.76
CA ASP A 101 -1.30 26.42 -24.21
C ASP A 101 -1.16 27.85 -23.66
N LEU A 102 -0.26 28.06 -22.69
CA LEU A 102 0.09 29.39 -22.19
C LEU A 102 1.01 30.11 -23.19
N ARG A 103 0.45 30.48 -24.34
CA ARG A 103 1.06 31.54 -25.17
C ARG A 103 0.98 32.84 -24.39
N LEU A 104 2.14 33.33 -23.95
CA LEU A 104 2.32 34.71 -23.51
C LEU A 104 1.85 35.63 -24.64
N THR A 105 0.61 36.11 -24.55
CA THR A 105 0.19 37.31 -25.26
C THR A 105 0.89 38.48 -24.57
N LEU A 106 2.05 38.85 -25.10
CA LEU A 106 2.68 40.15 -24.90
C LEU A 106 1.96 41.21 -25.74
#